data_AF-A0A2D0IKG3-F1
#
_entry.id   AF-A0A2D0IKG3-F1
#
_cell.length_a   1.000
_cell.length_b   1.000
_cell.length_c   1.000
_cell.angle_alpha   90.00
_cell.angle_beta   90.00
_cell.angle_gamma   90.00
#
_symmetry.space_group_name_H-M   'P 1'
#
loop_
_entity.id
_entity.type
_entity.pdbx_description
1 polymer ?
#
loop_
_entity_poly.entity_id
_entity_poly.type
_entity_poly.pdbx_seq_one_letter_code
_entity_poly.pdbx_strand_id
1 'polypeptide(L)'
;MNLVPISKVLSVPEENPEGWFYLPPDESSWSLKTEGVFSLDSADFPPDSDEFLPIQAKENGWVETLDNGLIEEVVENAKAQLGNPSIDDLFNAFIFYFQNDAFIEF
;
A
#
# COMPACT_ATOMS: atom_id res chain seq x y z
N MET A 1 -4.15 -13.34 -6.97
CA MET A 1 -3.96 -12.23 -6.04
C MET A 1 -5.16 -12.20 -5.09
N ASN A 2 -4.95 -11.94 -3.80
CA ASN A 2 -6.01 -11.94 -2.79
C ASN A 2 -6.24 -10.52 -2.28
N LEU A 3 -7.48 -10.20 -1.94
CA LEU A 3 -7.81 -8.96 -1.25
C LEU A 3 -7.27 -9.00 0.19
N VAL A 4 -6.68 -7.90 0.62
CA VAL A 4 -6.10 -7.73 1.96
C VAL A 4 -6.47 -6.36 2.53
N PRO A 5 -6.92 -6.27 3.79
CA PRO A 5 -7.26 -4.98 4.38
C PRO A 5 -5.99 -4.16 4.68
N ILE A 6 -6.09 -2.83 4.54
CA ILE A 6 -4.98 -1.89 4.83
C ILE A 6 -4.39 -2.14 6.23
N SER A 7 -5.24 -2.38 7.23
CA SER A 7 -4.78 -2.73 8.59
C SER A 7 -3.80 -3.91 8.62
N LYS A 8 -4.02 -4.94 7.82
CA LYS A 8 -3.12 -6.09 7.77
C LYS A 8 -1.81 -5.74 7.06
N VAL A 9 -1.90 -5.03 5.94
CA VAL A 9 -0.74 -4.55 5.15
C VAL A 9 0.23 -3.74 6.01
N LEU A 10 -0.30 -2.86 6.87
CA LEU A 10 0.51 -1.99 7.72
C LEU A 10 0.98 -2.65 9.03
N SER A 11 0.25 -3.65 9.54
CA SER A 11 0.59 -4.28 10.82
C SER A 11 1.82 -5.18 10.73
N VAL A 12 1.99 -5.88 9.60
CA VAL A 12 3.07 -6.84 9.39
C VAL A 12 3.57 -6.73 7.94
N PRO A 13 4.24 -5.62 7.57
CA PRO A 13 4.55 -5.35 6.17
C PRO A 13 5.51 -6.38 5.56
N GLU A 14 6.35 -7.03 6.36
CA GLU A 14 7.25 -8.10 5.91
C GLU A 14 6.53 -9.40 5.48
N GLU A 15 5.23 -9.54 5.75
CA GLU A 15 4.40 -10.64 5.23
C GLU A 15 3.70 -10.30 3.91
N ASN A 16 3.80 -9.06 3.44
CA ASN A 16 3.14 -8.64 2.21
C ASN A 16 3.82 -9.28 0.98
N PRO A 17 3.07 -9.50 -0.11
CA PRO A 17 3.67 -9.79 -1.41
C PRO A 17 4.52 -8.60 -1.89
N GLU A 18 5.56 -8.90 -2.66
CA GLU A 18 6.28 -7.91 -3.44
C GLU A 18 5.37 -7.24 -4.48
N GLY A 19 5.75 -6.04 -4.91
CA GLY A 19 5.04 -5.26 -5.92
C GLY A 19 4.17 -4.14 -5.34
N TRP A 20 3.29 -3.60 -6.18
CA TRP A 20 2.49 -2.40 -5.88
C TRP A 20 1.17 -2.76 -5.22
N PHE A 21 0.80 -2.02 -4.17
CA PHE A 21 -0.50 -2.15 -3.53
C PHE A 21 -1.53 -1.26 -4.23
N TYR A 22 -2.65 -1.84 -4.63
CA TYR A 22 -3.75 -1.15 -5.31
C TYR A 22 -4.97 -1.02 -4.40
N LEU A 23 -5.63 0.14 -4.44
CA LEU A 23 -6.82 0.44 -3.66
C LEU A 23 -7.96 0.99 -4.54
N PRO A 24 -9.23 0.92 -4.07
CA PRO A 24 -10.36 1.53 -4.78
C PRO A 24 -10.15 3.02 -5.08
N PRO A 25 -10.65 3.56 -6.19
CA PRO A 25 -10.32 4.92 -6.65
C PRO A 25 -10.83 6.06 -5.74
N ASP A 26 -11.79 5.82 -4.86
CA ASP A 26 -12.28 6.83 -3.92
C ASP A 26 -11.44 6.84 -2.64
N GLU A 27 -10.32 7.56 -2.70
CA GLU A 27 -9.39 7.75 -1.59
C GLU A 27 -10.08 8.26 -0.31
N SER A 28 -11.06 9.15 -0.45
CA SER A 28 -11.77 9.74 0.70
C SER A 28 -12.60 8.73 1.49
N SER A 29 -12.87 7.55 0.89
CA SER A 29 -13.57 6.44 1.52
C SER A 29 -12.66 5.43 2.21
N TRP A 30 -11.33 5.58 2.08
CA TRP A 30 -10.39 4.62 2.62
C TRP A 30 -10.41 4.59 4.15
N SER A 31 -10.29 3.37 4.67
CA SER A 31 -10.20 3.08 6.09
C SER A 31 -9.30 1.87 6.30
N LEU A 32 -8.92 1.60 7.54
CA LEU A 32 -8.20 0.38 7.93
C LEU A 32 -8.84 -0.94 7.46
N LYS A 33 -10.14 -0.93 7.15
CA LYS A 33 -10.90 -2.10 6.65
C LYS A 33 -11.01 -2.14 5.13
N THR A 34 -10.63 -1.07 4.44
CA THR A 34 -10.63 -1.04 2.97
C THR A 34 -9.69 -2.13 2.49
N GLU A 35 -10.19 -2.96 1.58
CA GLU A 35 -9.42 -4.03 1.00
C GLU A 35 -8.69 -3.53 -0.25
N GLY A 36 -7.41 -3.84 -0.33
CA GLY A 36 -6.58 -3.65 -1.50
C GLY A 36 -6.04 -4.96 -2.03
N VAL A 37 -5.22 -4.88 -3.07
CA VAL A 37 -4.61 -6.05 -3.71
C VAL A 37 -3.21 -5.69 -4.21
N PHE A 38 -2.25 -6.56 -3.99
CA PHE A 38 -0.91 -6.40 -4.57
C PHE A 38 -0.89 -6.88 -6.01
N SER A 39 -0.17 -6.17 -6.88
CA SER A 39 0.26 -6.70 -8.16
C SER A 39 1.26 -7.84 -8.00
N LEU A 40 1.61 -8.47 -9.11
CA LEU A 40 2.84 -9.26 -9.19
C LEU A 40 4.03 -8.31 -9.45
N ASP A 41 5.25 -8.82 -9.26
CA ASP A 41 6.46 -8.09 -9.61
C ASP A 41 6.53 -7.93 -11.14
N SER A 42 6.51 -6.68 -11.61
CA SER A 42 6.61 -6.35 -13.04
C SER A 42 7.90 -6.86 -13.69
N ALA A 43 8.97 -7.06 -12.91
CA ALA A 43 10.26 -7.57 -13.41
C ALA A 43 10.16 -9.01 -13.96
N ASP A 44 9.15 -9.78 -13.53
CA ASP A 44 8.89 -11.13 -14.00
C ASP A 44 8.17 -11.18 -15.37
N PHE A 45 7.81 -10.02 -15.93
CA PHE A 45 7.00 -9.91 -17.14
C PHE A 45 7.75 -9.14 -18.25
N PRO A 46 7.37 -9.32 -19.53
CA PRO A 46 7.94 -8.55 -20.62
C PRO A 46 7.77 -7.04 -20.43
N PRO A 47 8.71 -6.22 -20.92
CA PRO A 47 8.49 -4.78 -21.05
C PRO A 47 7.20 -4.54 -21.84
N ASP A 48 6.33 -3.65 -21.36
CA ASP A 48 5.00 -3.34 -21.90
C ASP A 48 3.88 -4.36 -21.64
N SER A 49 4.13 -5.43 -20.87
CA SER A 49 3.06 -6.32 -20.40
C SER A 49 2.23 -5.66 -19.30
N ASP A 50 0.94 -5.97 -19.24
CA ASP A 50 0.03 -5.58 -18.14
C ASP A 50 -0.49 -6.80 -17.37
N GLU A 51 0.11 -7.98 -17.58
CA GLU A 51 -0.31 -9.24 -16.97
C GLU A 51 0.00 -9.32 -15.47
N PHE A 52 0.95 -8.51 -14.99
CA PHE A 52 1.26 -8.38 -13.56
C PHE A 52 0.18 -7.61 -12.80
N LEU A 53 -0.66 -6.83 -13.50
CA LEU A 53 -1.68 -6.00 -12.87
C LEU A 53 -2.85 -6.84 -12.34
N PRO A 54 -3.37 -6.52 -11.14
CA PRO A 54 -4.61 -7.11 -10.65
C PRO A 54 -5.79 -6.70 -11.55
N ILE A 55 -6.78 -7.59 -11.67
CA ILE A 55 -8.00 -7.31 -12.46
C ILE A 55 -8.70 -6.03 -11.99
N GLN A 56 -8.63 -5.71 -10.70
CA GLN A 56 -9.19 -4.50 -10.13
C GLN A 56 -8.54 -3.22 -10.70
N ALA A 57 -7.23 -3.24 -10.95
CA ALA A 57 -6.57 -2.11 -11.61
C ALA A 57 -6.96 -2.04 -13.09
N LYS A 58 -7.01 -3.20 -13.77
CA LYS A 58 -7.33 -3.29 -15.21
C LYS A 58 -8.77 -2.89 -15.54
N GLU A 59 -9.73 -3.26 -14.70
CA GLU A 59 -11.16 -3.18 -15.02
C GLU A 59 -11.95 -2.25 -14.11
N ASN A 60 -11.53 -2.06 -12.85
CA ASN A 60 -12.28 -1.31 -11.84
C ASN A 60 -11.66 0.07 -11.54
N GLY A 61 -10.58 0.43 -12.24
CA GLY A 61 -9.88 1.70 -12.05
C GLY A 61 -9.26 1.85 -10.67
N TRP A 62 -8.90 0.75 -10.01
CA TRP A 62 -8.14 0.82 -8.76
C TRP A 62 -6.80 1.50 -9.00
N VAL A 63 -6.40 2.34 -8.05
CA VAL A 63 -5.23 3.18 -8.16
C VAL A 63 -4.03 2.48 -7.55
N GLU A 64 -2.89 2.59 -8.22
CA GLU A 64 -1.58 2.24 -7.68
C GLU A 64 -1.26 3.18 -6.50
N THR A 65 -0.77 2.62 -5.39
CA THR A 65 -0.45 3.42 -4.20
C THR A 65 1.05 3.42 -3.93
N LEU A 66 1.52 2.56 -3.04
CA LEU A 66 2.92 2.35 -2.71
C LEU A 66 3.29 0.89 -2.98
N ASP A 67 4.53 0.64 -3.37
CA ASP A 67 5.08 -0.71 -3.35
C ASP A 67 5.39 -1.16 -1.92
N ASN A 68 5.54 -2.46 -1.71
CA ASN A 68 5.77 -3.00 -0.38
C ASN A 68 7.04 -2.44 0.29
N GLY A 69 8.11 -2.18 -0.46
CA GLY A 69 9.34 -1.60 0.08
C GLY A 69 9.08 -0.20 0.64
N LEU A 70 8.35 0.64 -0.09
CA LEU A 70 7.91 1.95 0.42
C LEU A 70 6.97 1.84 1.63
N ILE A 71 6.07 0.86 1.65
CA ILE A 71 5.19 0.61 2.81
C ILE A 71 6.02 0.26 4.06
N GLU A 72 7.04 -0.59 3.92
CA GLU A 72 7.98 -0.92 5.01
C GLU A 72 8.70 0.33 5.52
N GLU A 73 9.22 1.17 4.61
CA GLU A 73 9.88 2.42 4.98
C GLU A 73 8.95 3.39 5.72
N VAL A 74 7.69 3.52 5.29
CA VAL A 74 6.68 4.36 5.96
C VAL A 74 6.40 3.85 7.37
N VAL A 75 6.24 2.54 7.54
CA VAL A 75 6.00 1.92 8.86
C VAL A 75 7.21 2.09 9.78
N GLU A 76 8.43 1.85 9.29
CA GLU A 76 9.66 2.01 10.06
C GLU A 76 9.91 3.48 10.44
N ASN A 77 9.60 4.42 9.53
CA ASN A 77 9.68 5.84 9.83
C ASN A 77 8.74 6.24 10.98
N ALA A 78 7.47 5.81 10.95
CA ALA A 78 6.52 6.07 12.02
C ALA A 78 6.96 5.44 13.35
N LYS A 79 7.49 4.21 13.32
CA LYS A 79 8.08 3.56 14.50
C LYS A 79 9.28 4.33 15.05
N ALA A 80 10.14 4.87 14.20
CA ALA A 80 11.30 5.64 14.62
C ALA A 80 10.90 6.94 15.33
N GLN A 81 9.81 7.58 14.92
CA GLN A 81 9.32 8.82 15.53
C GLN A 81 8.53 8.58 16.82
N LEU A 82 7.64 7.59 16.84
CA LEU A 82 6.67 7.37 17.93
C LEU A 82 7.07 6.24 18.90
N GLY A 83 8.03 5.41 18.53
CA GLY A 83 8.45 4.22 19.28
C GLY A 83 7.48 3.03 19.15
N ASN A 84 6.21 3.24 19.50
CA ASN A 84 5.15 2.22 19.38
C ASN A 84 3.87 2.84 18.80
N PRO A 85 3.85 3.14 17.48
CA PRO A 85 2.71 3.75 16.81
C PRO A 85 1.47 2.86 16.89
N SER A 86 0.29 3.49 16.98
CA SER A 86 -0.97 2.79 16.79
C SER A 86 -1.19 2.45 15.32
N ILE A 87 -2.14 1.55 15.04
CA ILE A 87 -2.49 1.23 13.65
C ILE A 87 -3.09 2.44 12.91
N ASP A 88 -3.75 3.36 13.64
CA ASP A 88 -4.23 4.63 13.09
C ASP A 88 -3.09 5.58 12.74
N ASP A 89 -2.00 5.61 13.53
CA ASP A 89 -0.80 6.40 13.21
C ASP A 89 -0.14 5.87 11.92
N LEU A 90 -0.02 4.55 11.78
CA LEU A 90 0.51 3.93 10.57
C LEU A 90 -0.37 4.23 9.35
N PHE A 91 -1.69 4.21 9.51
CA PHE A 91 -2.62 4.56 8.45
C PHE A 91 -2.48 6.02 8.04
N ASN A 92 -2.36 6.94 9.00
CA ASN A 92 -2.14 8.36 8.72
C ASN A 92 -0.80 8.57 7.98
N ALA A 93 0.27 7.87 8.37
CA ALA A 93 1.55 7.93 7.67
C ALA A 93 1.46 7.41 6.23
N PHE A 94 0.77 6.29 6.02
CA PHE A 94 0.51 5.74 4.69
C PHE A 94 -0.25 6.72 3.78
N ILE A 95 -1.36 7.28 4.26
CA ILE A 95 -2.14 8.27 3.51
C ILE A 95 -1.32 9.52 3.23
N PHE A 96 -0.58 10.02 4.22
CA PHE A 96 0.25 11.20 4.04
C PHE A 96 1.33 10.98 2.97
N TYR A 97 2.02 9.83 2.99
CA TYR A 97 3.02 9.51 1.98
C TYR A 97 2.40 9.41 0.59
N PHE A 98 1.29 8.69 0.45
CA PHE A 98 0.58 8.58 -0.83
C PHE A 98 0.20 9.96 -1.41
N GLN A 99 -0.23 10.90 -0.56
CA GLN A 99 -0.65 12.24 -0.98
C GLN A 99 0.51 13.20 -1.26
N ASN A 100 1.65 13.04 -0.56
CA ASN A 100 2.71 14.06 -0.52
C ASN A 100 4.07 13.57 -1.03
N ASP A 101 4.22 12.28 -1.31
CA ASP A 101 5.51 11.64 -1.64
C ASP A 101 6.60 11.97 -0.61
N ALA A 102 6.21 11.92 0.67
CA ALA A 102 7.04 12.34 1.80
C ALA A 102 6.61 11.64 3.10
N PHE A 103 7.56 11.44 4.01
CA PHE A 103 7.26 10.97 5.36
C PHE A 103 6.58 12.07 6.19
N ILE A 104 5.54 11.71 6.93
CA ILE A 104 4.87 12.61 7.88
C ILE A 104 5.79 12.91 9.07
N GLU A 105 5.68 14.11 9.64
CA GLU A 105 6.25 14.46 10.95
C GLU A 105 5.13 14.43 12.01
N PHE A 106 5.32 13.67 13.09
CA PHE A 106 4.32 13.46 14.16
C PHE A 106 4.39 14.48 15.31
#